data_AF-A0A7J3D8E9-F1
#
_entry.id   AF-A0A7J3D8E9-F1
#
_cell.length_a   1.000
_cell.length_b   1.000
_cell.length_c   1.000
_cell.angle_alpha   90.00
_cell.angle_beta   90.00
_cell.angle_gamma   90.00
#
_symmetry.space_group_name_H-M   'P 1'
#
loop_
_entity.id
_entity.type
_entity.pdbx_description
1 polymer ?
#
loop_
_entity_poly.entity_id
_entity_poly.type
_entity_poly.pdbx_seq_one_letter_code
_entity_poly.pdbx_strand_id
1 'polypeptide(L)'
;MITHLLVVLLMIHLLHLDKNEAFVALLFGVLIDIDHIFGIPEFVRTNGIFNITNKEMLLSAPIQWKSAFHSPMAILIVAPSSASFRFTLPLLAWGIHIAMDAIQIEFLGVASLVEILFMLMLLGILLMIEIRNFQMTQ
;
A
#
# COMPACT_ATOMS: atom_id res chain seq x y z
N MET A 1 -1.57 1.50 -4.94
CA MET A 1 -0.10 1.77 -4.94
C MET A 1 0.27 3.24 -4.71
N ILE A 2 0.08 4.20 -5.64
CA ILE A 2 0.48 5.61 -5.38
C ILE A 2 -0.34 6.21 -4.24
N THR A 3 -1.64 5.97 -4.22
CA THR A 3 -2.54 6.38 -3.15
C THR A 3 -2.09 5.81 -1.80
N HIS A 4 -1.77 4.51 -1.73
CA HIS A 4 -1.21 3.86 -0.53
C HIS A 4 0.09 4.53 -0.07
N LEU A 5 1.01 4.83 -0.99
CA LEU A 5 2.25 5.53 -0.67
C LEU A 5 1.98 6.89 -0.01
N LEU A 6 1.07 7.70 -0.58
CA LEU A 6 0.74 9.01 -0.02
C LEU A 6 0.12 8.90 1.39
N VAL A 7 -0.76 7.91 1.60
CA VAL A 7 -1.35 7.64 2.93
C VAL A 7 -0.28 7.22 3.93
N VAL A 8 0.65 6.34 3.54
CA VAL A 8 1.73 5.89 4.43
C VAL A 8 2.72 7.02 4.74
N LEU A 9 3.06 7.87 3.77
CA LEU A 9 3.88 9.06 3.99
C LEU A 9 3.20 10.03 4.97
N LEU A 10 1.89 10.22 4.84
CA LEU A 10 1.12 11.04 5.78
C LEU A 10 1.13 10.43 7.18
N MET A 11 0.94 9.11 7.31
CA MET A 11 1.04 8.41 8.59
C MET A 11 2.43 8.57 9.24
N ILE A 12 3.50 8.39 8.46
CA ILE A 12 4.89 8.59 8.92
C ILE A 12 5.05 9.98 9.52
N HIS A 13 4.51 10.99 8.84
CA HIS A 13 4.57 12.37 9.31
C HIS A 13 3.76 12.58 10.60
N LEU A 14 2.49 12.14 10.61
CA LEU A 14 1.59 12.35 11.75
C LEU A 14 2.08 11.66 13.02
N LEU A 15 2.71 10.48 12.89
CA LEU A 15 3.23 9.70 14.01
C LEU A 15 4.67 10.06 14.36
N HIS A 16 5.31 10.99 13.64
CA HIS A 16 6.70 11.39 13.82
C HIS A 16 7.66 10.19 13.84
N LEU A 17 7.46 9.26 12.90
CA LEU A 17 8.25 8.03 12.83
C LEU A 17 9.71 8.34 12.49
N ASP A 18 10.64 7.66 13.14
CA ASP A 18 12.06 7.74 12.80
C ASP A 18 12.38 7.03 11.47
N LYS A 19 13.64 7.02 11.05
CA LYS A 19 14.04 6.41 9.77
C LYS A 19 13.78 4.90 9.70
N ASN A 20 13.99 4.17 10.80
CA ASN A 20 13.78 2.72 10.85
C ASN A 20 12.28 2.41 10.86
N GLU A 21 11.51 3.19 11.61
CA GLU A 21 10.07 3.08 11.68
C GLU A 21 9.40 3.45 10.35
N ALA A 22 9.87 4.51 9.70
CA ALA A 22 9.41 4.89 8.36
C ALA A 22 9.69 3.79 7.33
N PHE A 23 10.86 3.14 7.39
CA PHE A 23 11.16 1.99 6.54
C PHE A 23 10.17 0.84 6.78
N VAL A 24 9.88 0.50 8.03
CA VAL A 24 8.91 -0.55 8.37
C VAL A 24 7.50 -0.18 7.92
N ALA A 25 7.09 1.07 8.11
CA ALA A 25 5.81 1.57 7.62
C ALA A 25 5.69 1.47 6.10
N LEU A 26 6.74 1.83 5.35
CA LEU A 26 6.77 1.69 3.90
C LEU A 26 6.78 0.22 3.47
N LEU A 27 7.51 -0.64 4.17
CA LEU A 27 7.58 -2.06 3.89
C LEU A 27 6.19 -2.69 3.99
N PHE A 28 5.52 -2.52 5.14
CA PHE A 28 4.22 -3.15 5.41
C PHE A 28 3.02 -2.40 4.83
N GLY A 29 3.15 -1.10 4.58
CA GLY A 29 2.07 -0.25 4.05
C GLY A 29 2.06 -0.09 2.54
N VAL A 30 3.18 -0.37 1.85
CA VAL A 30 3.31 -0.17 0.40
C VAL A 30 3.99 -1.36 -0.27
N LEU A 31 5.17 -1.76 0.20
CA LEU A 31 6.01 -2.72 -0.53
C LEU A 31 5.53 -4.17 -0.44
N ILE A 32 4.59 -4.49 0.46
CA ILE A 32 3.98 -5.83 0.48
C ILE A 32 3.34 -6.19 -0.86
N ASP A 33 2.85 -5.21 -1.62
CA ASP A 33 2.30 -5.41 -2.96
C ASP A 33 3.31 -6.00 -3.96
N ILE A 34 4.62 -5.97 -3.68
CA ILE A 34 5.62 -6.62 -4.52
C ILE A 34 5.38 -8.14 -4.58
N ASP A 35 4.73 -8.73 -3.58
CA ASP A 35 4.46 -10.16 -3.56
C ASP A 35 3.48 -10.62 -4.65
N HIS A 36 2.75 -9.72 -5.28
CA HIS A 36 1.96 -9.99 -6.49
C HIS A 36 2.83 -10.50 -7.65
N ILE A 37 4.13 -10.15 -7.69
CA ILE A 37 5.07 -10.67 -8.69
C ILE A 37 5.17 -12.19 -8.59
N PHE A 38 5.00 -12.77 -7.40
CA PHE A 38 5.02 -14.23 -7.22
C PHE A 38 3.80 -14.93 -7.82
N GLY A 39 2.70 -14.23 -8.07
CA GLY A 39 1.52 -14.74 -8.77
C GLY A 39 1.65 -14.74 -10.31
N ILE A 40 2.63 -14.01 -10.85
CA ILE A 40 2.84 -13.88 -12.30
C ILE A 40 3.08 -15.24 -12.99
N PRO A 41 3.92 -16.16 -12.49
CA PRO A 41 4.14 -17.45 -13.13
C PRO A 41 2.86 -18.27 -13.32
N GLU A 42 1.99 -18.30 -12.31
CA GLU A 42 0.72 -19.02 -12.38
C GLU A 42 -0.29 -18.32 -13.29
N PHE A 43 -0.34 -16.99 -13.25
CA PHE A 43 -1.12 -16.21 -14.21
C PHE A 43 -0.69 -16.51 -15.66
N VAL A 44 0.61 -16.54 -15.95
CA VAL A 44 1.14 -16.85 -17.28
C VAL A 44 0.81 -18.27 -17.71
N ARG A 45 0.88 -19.24 -16.79
CA ARG A 45 0.52 -20.63 -17.08
C ARG A 45 -0.95 -20.79 -17.47
N THR A 46 -1.84 -20.06 -16.80
CA THR A 46 -3.29 -20.19 -17.01
C THR A 46 -3.82 -19.30 -18.14
N ASN A 47 -3.27 -18.10 -18.29
CA ASN A 47 -3.79 -17.06 -19.19
C ASN A 47 -2.87 -16.77 -20.39
N GLY A 48 -1.64 -17.28 -20.41
CA GLY A 48 -0.67 -17.02 -21.46
C GLY A 48 0.08 -15.69 -21.30
N ILE A 49 1.33 -15.65 -21.75
CA ILE A 49 2.26 -14.52 -21.57
C ILE A 49 1.80 -13.22 -22.25
N PHE A 50 1.02 -13.33 -23.34
CA PHE A 50 0.52 -12.17 -24.08
C PHE A 50 -0.56 -11.38 -23.33
N ASN A 51 -1.19 -11.99 -22.32
CA ASN A 51 -2.24 -11.36 -21.54
C ASN A 51 -1.72 -10.62 -20.30
N ILE A 52 -0.41 -10.62 -20.04
CA ILE A 52 0.21 -9.85 -18.93
C ILE A 52 0.03 -8.34 -19.13
N THR A 53 -0.07 -7.87 -20.37
CA THR A 53 -0.24 -6.44 -20.67
C THR A 53 -1.71 -6.02 -20.76
N ASN A 54 -2.66 -6.97 -20.73
CA ASN A 54 -4.09 -6.68 -20.76
C ASN A 54 -4.60 -6.40 -19.34
N LYS A 55 -4.73 -5.11 -19.01
CA LYS A 55 -5.21 -4.64 -17.70
C LYS A 55 -6.56 -5.24 -17.29
N GLU A 56 -7.52 -5.34 -18.20
CA GLU A 56 -8.85 -5.86 -17.87
C GLU A 56 -8.78 -7.33 -17.46
N MET A 57 -8.02 -8.14 -18.21
CA MET A 57 -7.79 -9.55 -17.88
C MET A 57 -6.98 -9.74 -16.60
N LEU A 58 -6.01 -8.86 -16.35
CA LEU A 58 -5.23 -8.87 -15.11
C LEU A 58 -6.12 -8.65 -13.89
N LEU A 59 -7.03 -7.67 -13.99
CA LEU A 59 -7.93 -7.27 -12.90
C LEU A 59 -9.12 -8.21 -12.72
N SER A 60 -9.54 -8.93 -13.77
CA SER A 60 -10.71 -9.82 -13.74
C SER A 60 -10.37 -11.30 -13.51
N ALA A 61 -9.10 -11.69 -13.51
CA ALA A 61 -8.72 -13.10 -13.39
C ALA A 61 -9.09 -13.66 -11.99
N PRO A 62 -9.78 -14.82 -11.91
CA PRO A 62 -10.14 -15.48 -10.65
C PRO A 62 -8.92 -16.09 -9.94
N ILE A 63 -7.77 -16.10 -10.62
CA ILE A 63 -6.44 -16.15 -9.99
C ILE A 63 -6.26 -14.78 -9.34
N GLN A 64 -7.02 -14.52 -8.28
CA GLN A 64 -6.72 -13.38 -7.43
C GLN A 64 -5.24 -13.53 -7.10
N TRP A 65 -4.39 -12.62 -7.56
CA TRP A 65 -3.80 -11.51 -6.81
C TRP A 65 -3.84 -11.59 -5.27
N LYS A 66 -4.15 -12.73 -4.66
CA LYS A 66 -3.92 -13.07 -3.26
C LYS A 66 -2.43 -13.30 -3.10
N SER A 67 -1.69 -12.22 -3.31
CA SER A 67 -0.61 -11.79 -2.43
C SER A 67 -0.70 -12.52 -1.09
N ALA A 68 0.40 -13.15 -0.68
CA ALA A 68 0.51 -13.80 0.61
C ALA A 68 0.15 -12.83 1.75
N PHE A 69 0.40 -11.53 1.56
CA PHE A 69 0.08 -10.47 2.50
C PHE A 69 -1.39 -10.00 2.48
N HIS A 70 -2.19 -10.37 1.49
CA HIS A 70 -3.63 -10.11 1.44
C HIS A 70 -4.47 -11.27 2.01
N SER A 71 -3.84 -12.38 2.34
CA SER A 71 -4.47 -13.50 3.05
C SER A 71 -4.56 -13.21 4.55
N PRO A 72 -5.62 -13.66 5.25
CA PRO A 72 -5.63 -13.64 6.72
C PRO A 72 -4.41 -14.33 7.35
N MET A 73 -3.80 -15.29 6.64
CA MET A 73 -2.60 -15.98 7.09
C MET A 73 -1.35 -15.07 7.15
N ALA A 74 -1.37 -13.91 6.49
CA ALA A 74 -0.32 -12.90 6.60
C ALA A 74 -0.06 -12.47 8.05
N ILE A 75 -1.09 -12.57 8.92
CA ILE A 75 -0.96 -12.28 10.35
C ILE A 75 0.13 -13.12 11.03
N LEU A 76 0.40 -14.34 10.54
CA LEU A 76 1.44 -15.22 11.06
C LEU A 76 2.85 -14.68 10.81
N ILE A 77 3.01 -13.75 9.88
CA ILE A 77 4.26 -13.05 9.60
C ILE A 77 4.24 -11.65 10.25
N VAL A 78 3.17 -10.89 10.01
CA VAL A 78 3.04 -9.50 10.45
C VAL A 78 3.00 -9.38 11.98
N ALA A 79 2.30 -10.27 12.68
CA ALA A 79 2.19 -10.21 14.14
C ALA A 79 3.52 -10.53 14.84
N PRO A 80 4.28 -11.58 14.49
CA PRO A 80 5.64 -11.76 15.02
C PRO A 80 6.59 -10.63 14.65
N SER A 81 6.53 -10.09 13.42
CA SER A 81 7.34 -8.92 13.04
C SER A 81 7.01 -7.68 13.89
N SER A 82 5.77 -7.55 14.35
CA SER A 82 5.35 -6.45 15.23
C SER A 82 5.99 -6.53 16.61
N ALA A 83 6.23 -7.73 17.14
CA ALA A 83 6.94 -7.88 18.41
C ALA A 83 8.38 -7.30 18.36
N SER A 84 9.00 -7.27 17.18
CA SER A 84 10.32 -6.66 16.96
C SER A 84 10.28 -5.16 16.70
N PHE A 85 9.15 -4.61 16.23
CA PHE A 85 9.00 -3.20 15.84
C PHE A 85 7.80 -2.56 16.53
N ARG A 86 8.02 -2.00 17.72
CA ARG A 86 7.03 -1.21 18.48
C ARG A 86 5.65 -1.87 18.60
N PHE A 87 5.55 -3.19 18.75
CA PHE A 87 4.34 -4.02 18.97
C PHE A 87 3.09 -3.77 18.11
N THR A 88 3.09 -2.78 17.23
CA THR A 88 1.90 -2.21 16.60
C THR A 88 2.20 -1.62 15.21
N LEU A 89 3.43 -1.19 14.93
CA LEU A 89 3.72 -0.44 13.71
C LEU A 89 3.55 -1.30 12.43
N PRO A 90 4.12 -2.53 12.33
CA PRO A 90 3.84 -3.38 11.17
C PRO A 90 2.37 -3.73 11.02
N LEU A 91 1.67 -4.04 12.12
CA LEU A 91 0.24 -4.33 12.12
C LEU A 91 -0.59 -3.12 11.65
N LEU A 92 -0.26 -1.92 12.09
CA LEU A 92 -0.94 -0.70 11.70
C LEU A 92 -0.72 -0.40 10.22
N ALA A 93 0.53 -0.45 9.76
CA ALA A 93 0.87 -0.19 8.36
C ALA A 93 0.21 -1.23 7.42
N TRP A 94 0.28 -2.52 7.79
CA TRP A 94 -0.41 -3.60 7.07
C TRP A 94 -1.93 -3.42 7.08
N GLY A 95 -2.52 -3.10 8.23
CA GLY A 95 -3.96 -2.85 8.35
C GLY A 95 -4.44 -1.67 7.50
N ILE A 96 -3.66 -0.59 7.47
CA ILE A 96 -3.92 0.57 6.60
C ILE A 96 -3.87 0.17 5.13
N HIS A 97 -2.91 -0.68 4.74
CA HIS A 97 -2.81 -1.17 3.37
C HIS A 97 -4.08 -1.92 2.94
N ILE A 98 -4.46 -2.95 3.71
CA ILE A 98 -5.67 -3.75 3.43
C ILE A 98 -6.93 -2.87 3.43
N ALA A 99 -7.02 -1.91 4.36
CA ALA A 99 -8.13 -0.96 4.39
C ALA A 99 -8.15 -0.07 3.14
N MET A 100 -6.99 0.37 2.67
CA MET A 100 -6.87 1.16 1.45
C MET A 100 -7.26 0.36 0.21
N ASP A 101 -6.98 -0.94 0.13
CA ASP A 101 -7.47 -1.78 -0.97
C ASP A 101 -8.98 -1.86 -0.97
N ALA A 102 -9.58 -2.14 0.19
CA ALA A 102 -11.03 -2.16 0.33
C ALA A 102 -11.65 -0.82 -0.06
N ILE A 103 -11.07 0.30 0.39
CA ILE A 103 -11.55 1.64 0.04
C ILE A 103 -11.39 1.91 -1.46
N GLN A 104 -10.27 1.49 -2.05
CA GLN A 104 -9.97 1.71 -3.45
C GLN A 104 -10.90 0.90 -4.36
N ILE A 105 -11.27 -0.32 -3.97
CA ILE A 105 -12.18 -1.18 -4.73
C ILE A 105 -13.63 -0.69 -4.59
N GLU A 106 -14.08 -0.41 -3.37
CA GLU A 106 -15.50 -0.14 -3.08
C GLU A 106 -15.91 1.31 -3.34
N PHE A 107 -15.00 2.28 -3.15
CA PHE A 107 -15.36 3.70 -3.16
C PHE A 107 -14.59 4.54 -4.17
N LEU A 108 -13.26 4.37 -4.26
CA LEU A 108 -12.46 5.22 -5.14
C LEU A 108 -12.56 4.75 -6.59
N GLY A 109 -12.46 3.45 -6.85
CA GLY A 109 -12.28 2.88 -8.17
C GLY A 109 -10.83 3.06 -8.67
N VAL A 110 -10.26 1.98 -9.22
CA VAL A 110 -8.87 1.96 -9.71
C VAL A 110 -8.71 2.91 -10.91
N ALA A 111 -7.78 3.86 -10.79
CA ALA A 111 -7.49 4.91 -11.76
C ALA A 111 -8.69 5.79 -12.14
N SER A 112 -9.68 5.88 -11.24
CA SER A 112 -10.85 6.73 -11.47
C SER A 112 -10.54 8.21 -11.22
N LEU A 113 -11.44 9.08 -11.65
CA LEU A 113 -11.39 10.51 -11.30
C LEU A 113 -11.42 10.74 -9.78
N VAL A 114 -12.18 9.93 -9.03
CA VAL A 114 -12.31 10.07 -7.58
C VAL A 114 -10.99 9.73 -6.90
N GLU A 115 -10.31 8.65 -7.32
CA GLU A 115 -8.98 8.31 -6.83
C GLU A 115 -7.97 9.43 -7.12
N ILE A 116 -8.00 10.01 -8.32
CA ILE A 116 -7.10 11.10 -8.70
C ILE A 116 -7.31 12.34 -7.82
N LEU A 117 -8.56 12.73 -7.57
CA LEU A 117 -8.85 13.86 -6.69
C LEU A 117 -8.40 13.59 -5.25
N PHE A 118 -8.61 12.37 -4.76
CA PHE A 118 -8.14 11.96 -3.44
C PHE A 118 -6.59 12.00 -3.35
N MET A 119 -5.88 11.52 -4.37
CA MET A 119 -4.42 11.61 -4.44
C MET A 119 -3.92 13.07 -4.42
N LEU A 120 -4.54 13.95 -5.21
CA LEU A 120 -4.17 15.36 -5.25
C LEU A 120 -4.39 16.05 -3.90
N MET A 121 -5.47 15.71 -3.21
CA MET A 121 -5.75 16.19 -1.85
C MET A 121 -4.65 15.73 -0.87
N LEU A 122 -4.31 14.44 -0.86
CA LEU A 122 -3.25 13.90 0.02
C LEU A 122 -1.89 14.56 -0.27
N LEU A 123 -1.55 14.72 -1.55
CA LEU A 123 -0.33 15.41 -1.96
C LEU A 123 -0.32 16.87 -1.48
N GLY A 124 -1.44 17.57 -1.62
CA GLY A 124 -1.60 18.94 -1.11
C GLY A 124 -1.37 19.04 0.40
N ILE A 125 -1.91 18.08 1.17
CA ILE A 125 -1.70 18.01 2.63
C ILE A 125 -0.21 17.81 2.94
N LEU A 126 0.44 16.86 2.30
CA LEU A 126 1.88 16.60 2.51
C LEU A 126 2.74 17.83 2.16
N LEU A 127 2.43 18.51 1.05
CA LEU A 127 3.14 19.73 0.66
C LEU A 127 2.94 20.86 1.68
N MET A 128 1.72 21.06 2.18
CA MET A 128 1.45 22.08 3.22
C MET A 128 2.23 21.80 4.50
N ILE A 129 2.27 20.55 4.91
CA ILE A 129 3.06 20.09 6.06
C ILE A 129 4.55 20.42 5.84
N GLU A 130 5.10 20.05 4.70
CA GLU A 130 6.53 20.24 4.42
C GLU A 130 6.90 21.73 4.33
N ILE A 131 6.08 22.55 3.68
CA ILE A 131 6.26 24.01 3.62
C ILE A 131 6.29 24.60 5.02
N ARG A 132 5.36 24.18 5.89
CA ARG A 132 5.30 24.66 7.27
C ARG A 132 6.56 24.26 8.06
N ASN A 133 7.03 23.03 7.91
CA ASN A 133 8.23 22.56 8.60
C ASN A 133 9.47 23.35 8.16
N PHE A 134 9.62 23.58 6.86
CA PHE A 134 10.70 24.39 6.31
C PHE A 134 10.72 25.81 6.89
N GLN A 135 9.55 26.45 7.01
CA GLN A 135 9.42 27.78 7.61
C GLN A 135 9.78 27.83 9.10
N MET A 136 9.54 26.75 9.85
CA MET A 136 9.86 26.68 11.29
C MET A 136 11.35 26.38 11.55
N THR A 137 12.09 25.91 10.55
CA THR A 137 13.53 25.60 10.66
C THR A 137 14.45 26.75 10.22
N GLN A 138 13.90 27.85 9.70
CA GLN A 138 14.63 29.10 9.41
C GLN A 138 14.52 30.08 10.57
#